data_AF-A0A0D2JVN5-F1
#
_entry.id   AF-A0A0D2JVN5-F1
#
_cell.length_a   1.000
_cell.length_b   1.000
_cell.length_c   1.000
_cell.angle_alpha   90.00
_cell.angle_beta   90.00
_cell.angle_gamma   90.00
#
_symmetry.space_group_name_H-M   'P 1'
#
loop_
_entity.id
_entity.type
_entity.pdbx_description
1 polymer ?
#
loop_
_entity_poly.entity_id
_entity_poly.type
_entity_poly.pdbx_seq_one_letter_code
_entity_poly.pdbx_strand_id
1 'polypeptide(L)'
;MDDLLLDALTPVLSIPRLPAALSALISRPPAARREDHDRRREQLSSHADAFRRSLGRNRPRYEDDEEREKLGGLRQCAWTCLDKGVVDGDEDDQRSELRIGKKGKRKRAGGDDYDDDDGGRAQLRGLAVSLVYEKDTFRFVIYTSAPRSDRSMKRKRTAATRYQRTAAESREESAILLPKSSPAALKSFTDYLRDAFDVTAIYPLELPSSLMQSTLEQYLETIRASLFEAAGGGSSSSSSAQALLQQNFSTIIGKIELTIAFSQPVSKGLKSMHAAIPATAYLAWYKSPAEKTSSRGDNRRGQRKTAFLGSLAGWIRGMSGLCLPILNEKEPLIPESDNDRDDSDNNDDDDNSLNTTDTPSNKDAQLGPMAMKISRISNEAYTISATSGLKFKSRAVHAFDDIISADPDRGEEGKENCVRRANQELLLALIDYVRREAGQG
;
A
#
# COMPACT_ATOMS: atom_id res chain seq x y z
N MET A 1 -10.70 4.24 -6.09
CA MET A 1 -10.04 4.90 -4.96
C MET A 1 -10.71 6.23 -4.82
N ASP A 2 -11.37 6.47 -3.70
CA ASP A 2 -12.25 7.62 -3.57
C ASP A 2 -11.44 8.88 -3.30
N ASP A 3 -11.93 10.03 -3.78
CA ASP A 3 -11.33 11.33 -3.52
C ASP A 3 -11.32 11.69 -2.01
N LEU A 4 -11.92 10.82 -1.19
CA LEU A 4 -12.12 10.95 0.23
C LEU A 4 -10.84 10.97 1.07
N LEU A 5 -9.78 10.29 0.60
CA LEU A 5 -8.50 10.13 1.31
C LEU A 5 -7.37 11.00 0.75
N LEU A 6 -7.70 11.85 -0.22
CA LEU A 6 -6.73 12.74 -0.82
C LEU A 6 -6.40 13.91 0.13
N ASP A 7 -5.15 14.32 0.08
CA ASP A 7 -4.60 15.56 0.61
C ASP A 7 -4.52 15.72 2.13
N ALA A 8 -4.90 14.71 2.93
CA ALA A 8 -4.67 14.68 4.37
C ALA A 8 -3.68 13.58 4.78
N LEU A 9 -2.75 13.91 5.68
CA LEU A 9 -1.90 12.91 6.32
C LEU A 9 -2.67 12.28 7.47
N THR A 10 -2.96 10.99 7.35
CA THR A 10 -3.78 10.23 8.29
C THR A 10 -2.95 9.12 8.94
N PRO A 11 -3.04 8.92 10.27
CA PRO A 11 -2.40 7.78 10.89
C PRO A 11 -2.97 6.48 10.31
N VAL A 12 -2.15 5.43 10.22
CA VAL A 12 -2.63 4.11 9.81
C VAL A 12 -2.83 3.28 11.07
N LEU A 13 -4.05 2.80 11.30
CA LEU A 13 -4.37 1.92 12.41
C LEU A 13 -4.56 0.49 11.90
N SER A 14 -4.08 -0.48 12.67
CA SER A 14 -4.20 -1.91 12.42
C SER A 14 -5.47 -2.47 13.06
N ILE A 15 -6.20 -3.29 12.32
CA ILE A 15 -7.26 -4.17 12.83
C ILE A 15 -6.85 -5.61 12.48
N PRO A 16 -6.16 -6.33 13.38
CA PRO A 16 -5.57 -7.64 13.10
C PRO A 16 -6.60 -8.68 12.70
N ARG A 17 -7.74 -8.66 13.39
CA ARG A 17 -8.87 -9.56 13.21
C ARG A 17 -10.12 -8.76 13.00
N LEU A 18 -10.68 -8.86 11.80
CA LEU A 18 -11.92 -8.22 11.41
C LEU A 18 -13.09 -9.15 11.78
N PRO A 19 -13.99 -8.73 12.68
CA PRO A 19 -15.14 -9.54 13.06
C PRO A 19 -16.05 -9.83 11.86
N ALA A 20 -16.66 -11.01 11.84
CA ALA A 20 -17.47 -11.46 10.71
C ALA A 20 -18.62 -10.50 10.35
N ALA A 21 -19.25 -9.87 11.36
CA ALA A 21 -20.31 -8.88 11.15
C ALA A 21 -19.81 -7.64 10.41
N LEU A 22 -18.62 -7.14 10.76
CA LEU A 22 -18.01 -5.99 10.10
C LEU A 22 -17.47 -6.36 8.70
N SER A 23 -16.88 -7.55 8.55
CA SER A 23 -16.47 -8.08 7.25
C SER A 23 -17.66 -8.23 6.30
N ALA A 24 -18.81 -8.71 6.78
CA ALA A 24 -20.03 -8.83 5.99
C ALA A 24 -20.56 -7.45 5.55
N LEU A 25 -20.41 -6.41 6.38
CA LEU A 25 -20.80 -5.05 6.02
C LEU A 25 -19.90 -4.48 4.91
N ILE A 26 -18.59 -4.76 4.97
CA ILE A 26 -17.60 -4.32 3.97
C ILE A 26 -17.71 -5.13 2.67
N SER A 27 -18.07 -6.40 2.74
CA SER A 27 -18.09 -7.32 1.61
C SER A 27 -19.39 -7.25 0.80
N ARG A 28 -19.27 -7.17 -0.53
CA ARG A 28 -20.43 -7.32 -1.42
C ARG A 28 -20.86 -8.80 -1.50
N PRO A 29 -22.17 -9.12 -1.42
CA PRO A 29 -22.65 -10.46 -1.72
C PRO A 29 -22.33 -10.83 -3.19
N PRO A 30 -21.79 -12.03 -3.46
CA PRO A 30 -21.30 -12.42 -4.79
C PRO A 30 -22.38 -12.59 -5.88
N ALA A 31 -23.65 -12.36 -5.57
CA ALA A 31 -24.77 -12.43 -6.52
C ALA A 31 -25.95 -11.55 -6.04
N ALA A 32 -25.65 -10.32 -5.59
CA ALA A 32 -26.64 -9.44 -4.98
C ALA A 32 -27.78 -9.12 -5.96
N ARG A 33 -29.00 -9.56 -5.64
CA ARG A 33 -30.22 -9.04 -6.26
C ARG A 33 -30.41 -7.58 -5.82
N ARG A 34 -31.23 -6.81 -6.52
CA ARG A 34 -31.58 -5.42 -6.10
C ARG A 34 -32.04 -5.36 -4.63
N GLU A 35 -32.80 -6.36 -4.19
CA GLU A 35 -33.25 -6.51 -2.80
C GLU A 35 -32.09 -6.62 -1.79
N ASP A 36 -30.96 -7.23 -2.16
CA ASP A 36 -29.79 -7.35 -1.28
C ASP A 36 -29.06 -6.01 -1.16
N HIS A 37 -29.09 -5.18 -2.20
CA HIS A 37 -28.54 -3.83 -2.18
C HIS A 37 -29.35 -2.92 -1.25
N ASP A 38 -30.68 -2.97 -1.33
CA ASP A 38 -31.56 -2.17 -0.47
C ASP A 38 -31.39 -2.57 1.00
N ARG A 39 -31.37 -3.87 1.32
CA ARG A 39 -31.10 -4.37 2.68
C ARG A 39 -29.73 -3.92 3.20
N ARG A 40 -28.69 -3.94 2.36
CA ARG A 40 -27.36 -3.46 2.75
C ARG A 40 -27.38 -1.96 3.02
N ARG A 41 -28.08 -1.17 2.19
CA ARG A 41 -28.23 0.28 2.40
C ARG A 41 -28.97 0.58 3.71
N GLU A 42 -30.02 -0.16 4.02
CA GLU A 42 -30.75 -0.07 5.30
C GLU A 42 -29.84 -0.41 6.49
N GLN A 43 -29.04 -1.48 6.39
CA GLN A 43 -28.06 -1.85 7.42
C GLN A 43 -27.02 -0.75 7.65
N LEU A 44 -26.45 -0.19 6.57
CA LEU A 44 -25.49 0.92 6.65
C LEU A 44 -26.14 2.17 7.28
N SER A 45 -27.38 2.49 6.90
CA SER A 45 -28.15 3.60 7.48
C SER A 45 -28.43 3.37 8.97
N SER A 46 -28.80 2.15 9.35
CA SER A 46 -29.03 1.77 10.75
C SER A 46 -27.77 1.96 11.60
N HIS A 47 -26.61 1.52 11.08
CA HIS A 47 -25.33 1.73 11.75
C HIS A 47 -24.91 3.21 11.78
N ALA A 48 -25.23 4.00 10.75
CA ALA A 48 -25.00 5.43 10.75
C ALA A 48 -25.79 6.14 11.87
N ASP A 49 -27.07 5.79 12.02
CA ASP A 49 -27.92 6.34 13.07
C ASP A 49 -27.49 5.87 14.47
N ALA A 50 -27.15 4.58 14.62
CA ALA A 50 -26.65 4.04 15.87
C ALA A 50 -25.33 4.70 16.29
N PHE A 51 -24.39 4.86 15.35
CA PHE A 51 -23.14 5.57 15.60
C PHE A 51 -23.41 7.03 15.96
N ARG A 52 -24.26 7.73 15.21
CA ARG A 52 -24.66 9.12 15.51
C ARG A 52 -25.21 9.28 16.93
N ARG A 53 -26.03 8.34 17.42
CA ARG A 53 -26.56 8.35 18.80
C ARG A 53 -25.50 8.03 19.86
N SER A 54 -24.46 7.29 19.49
CA SER A 54 -23.35 6.97 20.39
C SER A 54 -22.38 8.14 20.58
N LEU A 55 -22.33 9.08 19.61
CA LEU A 55 -21.54 10.30 19.73
C LEU A 55 -21.99 11.08 20.96
N GLY A 56 -21.06 11.32 21.89
CA GLY A 56 -21.31 12.08 23.13
C GLY A 56 -21.77 11.25 24.34
N ARG A 57 -22.06 9.95 24.20
CA ARG A 57 -22.61 9.13 25.31
C ARG A 57 -21.71 9.08 26.56
N ASN A 58 -20.40 9.19 26.38
CA ASN A 58 -19.40 9.17 27.45
C ASN A 58 -18.49 10.41 27.44
N ARG A 59 -18.96 11.51 26.84
CA ARG A 59 -18.13 12.70 26.63
C ARG A 59 -18.38 13.76 27.70
N PRO A 60 -17.33 14.37 28.27
CA PRO A 60 -17.52 15.53 29.13
C PRO A 60 -18.19 16.67 28.37
N ARG A 61 -19.15 17.36 29.00
CA ARG A 61 -19.93 18.44 28.37
C ARG A 61 -19.07 19.53 27.72
N TYR A 62 -17.92 19.86 28.33
CA TYR A 62 -17.03 20.90 27.81
C TYR A 62 -16.45 20.52 26.44
N GLU A 63 -16.20 19.23 26.17
CA GLU A 63 -15.67 18.80 24.86
C GLU A 63 -16.73 18.87 23.77
N ASP A 64 -18.00 18.61 24.11
CA ASP A 64 -19.12 18.75 23.18
C ASP A 64 -19.39 20.22 22.85
N ASP A 65 -19.30 21.10 23.85
CA ASP A 65 -19.40 22.55 23.64
C ASP A 65 -18.25 23.08 22.77
N GLU A 66 -17.02 22.67 23.04
CA GLU A 66 -15.84 23.04 22.26
C GLU A 66 -15.93 22.50 20.81
N GLU A 67 -16.39 21.26 20.62
CA GLU A 67 -16.59 20.69 19.29
C GLU A 67 -17.68 21.42 18.53
N ARG A 68 -18.81 21.72 19.19
CA ARG A 68 -19.90 22.49 18.58
C ARG A 68 -19.46 23.90 18.21
N GLU A 69 -18.63 24.54 19.02
CA GLU A 69 -18.07 25.85 18.71
C GLU A 69 -17.12 25.78 17.49
N LYS A 70 -16.23 24.79 17.46
CA LYS A 70 -15.21 24.64 16.42
C LYS A 70 -15.76 24.10 15.09
N LEU A 71 -16.65 23.11 15.13
CA LEU A 71 -17.14 22.37 13.97
C LEU A 71 -18.59 22.71 13.58
N GLY A 72 -19.34 23.32 14.50
CA GLY A 72 -20.80 23.48 14.36
C GLY A 72 -21.56 22.21 14.73
N GLY A 73 -22.87 22.22 14.46
CA GLY A 73 -23.71 21.03 14.65
C GLY A 73 -23.43 19.90 13.66
N LEU A 74 -23.51 18.64 14.11
CA LEU A 74 -23.45 17.47 13.22
C LEU A 74 -24.70 17.42 12.33
N ARG A 75 -24.51 17.61 11.02
CA ARG A 75 -25.58 17.59 10.02
C ARG A 75 -25.91 16.18 9.57
N GLN A 76 -24.89 15.38 9.27
CA GLN A 76 -25.06 14.06 8.67
C GLN A 76 -24.04 13.05 9.21
N CYS A 77 -24.49 11.82 9.42
CA CYS A 77 -23.64 10.64 9.55
C CYS A 77 -24.00 9.67 8.42
N ALA A 78 -23.01 9.17 7.67
CA ALA A 78 -23.24 8.26 6.56
C ALA A 78 -22.18 7.15 6.52
N TRP A 79 -22.61 5.94 6.16
CA TRP A 79 -21.75 4.77 5.96
C TRP A 79 -21.88 4.33 4.50
N THR A 80 -20.77 4.26 3.78
CA THR A 80 -20.73 3.95 2.35
C THR A 80 -19.69 2.88 2.06
N CYS A 81 -20.05 1.89 1.25
CA CYS A 81 -19.10 0.85 0.84
C CYS A 81 -18.30 1.35 -0.37
N LEU A 82 -17.00 1.09 -0.35
CA LEU A 82 -16.04 1.47 -1.38
C LEU A 82 -15.78 0.25 -2.26
N ASP A 83 -16.72 -0.07 -3.14
CA ASP A 83 -16.57 -1.16 -4.11
C ASP A 83 -16.14 -0.59 -5.47
N LYS A 84 -15.05 -1.11 -6.06
CA LYS A 84 -14.44 -0.61 -7.32
C LYS A 84 -15.30 -0.75 -8.59
N GLY A 85 -16.54 -1.23 -8.48
CA GLY A 85 -17.30 -1.74 -9.63
C GLY A 85 -18.48 -0.89 -10.09
N VAL A 86 -18.76 0.25 -9.46
CA VAL A 86 -19.86 1.14 -9.89
C VAL A 86 -19.30 2.55 -9.98
N VAL A 87 -18.66 2.84 -11.11
CA VAL A 87 -18.71 4.20 -11.65
C VAL A 87 -20.19 4.49 -11.88
N ASP A 88 -20.65 5.59 -11.32
CA ASP A 88 -22.00 6.14 -11.39
C ASP A 88 -22.67 5.96 -12.77
N GLY A 89 -23.45 4.87 -12.91
CA GLY A 89 -24.39 4.67 -14.01
C GLY A 89 -25.85 4.88 -13.60
N ASP A 90 -26.13 5.11 -12.31
CA ASP A 90 -27.48 5.00 -11.75
C ASP A 90 -28.07 6.33 -11.24
N GLU A 91 -27.65 7.49 -11.80
CA GLU A 91 -28.35 8.77 -11.57
C GLU A 91 -29.19 9.28 -12.76
N ASP A 92 -29.26 8.56 -13.90
CA ASP A 92 -30.03 9.00 -15.10
C ASP A 92 -31.36 8.26 -15.35
N ASP A 93 -31.84 7.44 -14.41
CA ASP A 93 -33.05 6.62 -14.60
C ASP A 93 -34.38 7.37 -14.35
N GLN A 94 -34.41 8.69 -14.55
CA GLN A 94 -35.64 9.51 -14.52
C GLN A 94 -36.02 10.17 -15.85
N ARG A 95 -35.32 9.93 -16.97
CA ARG A 95 -35.77 10.41 -18.29
C ARG A 95 -35.48 9.43 -19.42
N SER A 96 -36.31 8.39 -19.53
CA SER A 96 -36.52 7.68 -20.82
C SER A 96 -37.89 6.99 -20.87
N GLU A 97 -38.96 7.75 -20.59
CA GLU A 97 -40.23 7.44 -21.22
C GLU A 97 -40.20 7.90 -22.68
N LEU A 98 -40.64 7.01 -23.58
CA LEU A 98 -40.90 7.23 -25.02
C LEU A 98 -39.71 7.13 -25.98
N ARG A 99 -39.19 5.92 -26.19
CA ARG A 99 -38.81 5.48 -27.56
C ARG A 99 -39.43 4.12 -27.91
N ILE A 100 -40.64 4.22 -28.46
CA ILE A 100 -41.34 3.16 -29.16
C ILE A 100 -40.53 2.74 -30.39
N GLY A 101 -40.21 1.44 -30.45
CA GLY A 101 -40.17 0.66 -31.68
C GLY A 101 -38.99 0.86 -32.64
N LYS A 102 -37.97 0.00 -32.53
CA LYS A 102 -37.24 -0.53 -33.70
C LYS A 102 -36.79 -1.97 -33.43
N LYS A 103 -37.46 -2.92 -34.10
CA LYS A 103 -37.10 -4.34 -34.13
C LYS A 103 -35.75 -4.51 -34.83
N GLY A 104 -34.68 -4.65 -34.03
CA GLY A 104 -33.34 -5.01 -34.47
C GLY A 104 -33.21 -6.53 -34.69
N LYS A 105 -32.78 -6.88 -35.89
CA LYS A 105 -32.65 -8.22 -36.47
C LYS A 105 -31.60 -9.05 -35.70
N ARG A 106 -32.00 -10.23 -35.20
CA ARG A 106 -31.10 -11.24 -34.58
C ARG A 106 -29.93 -11.57 -35.53
N LYS A 107 -28.73 -11.12 -35.19
CA LYS A 107 -27.47 -11.60 -35.78
C LYS A 107 -26.90 -12.63 -34.80
N ARG A 108 -26.71 -13.86 -35.30
CA ARG A 108 -26.17 -15.00 -34.56
C ARG A 108 -24.79 -14.64 -34.00
N ALA A 109 -24.66 -14.62 -32.68
CA ALA A 109 -23.38 -14.57 -31.99
C ALA A 109 -22.93 -16.01 -31.70
N GLY A 110 -22.04 -16.52 -32.54
CA GLY A 110 -20.96 -17.37 -32.06
C GLY A 110 -19.86 -16.39 -31.64
N GLY A 111 -19.94 -15.94 -30.40
CA GLY A 111 -18.93 -15.09 -29.78
C GLY A 111 -18.35 -15.92 -28.66
N ASP A 112 -17.06 -16.22 -28.79
CA ASP A 112 -16.28 -16.90 -27.77
C ASP A 112 -16.38 -16.08 -26.47
N ASP A 113 -17.01 -16.69 -25.45
CA ASP A 113 -16.93 -16.24 -24.06
C ASP A 113 -15.45 -16.37 -23.64
N TYR A 114 -14.66 -15.34 -23.97
CA TYR A 114 -13.47 -15.04 -23.21
C TYR A 114 -13.97 -14.57 -21.84
N ASP A 115 -14.19 -15.54 -20.94
CA ASP A 115 -14.12 -15.30 -19.51
C ASP A 115 -12.78 -14.58 -19.29
N ASP A 116 -12.88 -13.27 -19.07
CA ASP A 116 -11.77 -12.41 -18.69
C ASP A 116 -11.33 -12.91 -17.31
N ASP A 117 -10.43 -13.89 -17.34
CA ASP A 117 -9.76 -14.52 -16.21
C ASP A 117 -8.84 -13.44 -15.62
N ASP A 118 -9.44 -12.42 -14.98
CA ASP A 118 -8.78 -11.39 -14.20
C ASP A 118 -8.09 -12.10 -13.03
N GLY A 119 -6.89 -12.60 -13.34
CA GLY A 119 -6.22 -13.64 -12.59
C GLY A 119 -5.95 -13.20 -11.16
N GLY A 120 -6.72 -13.74 -10.22
CA GLY A 120 -6.35 -13.95 -8.81
C GLY A 120 -5.80 -12.74 -8.04
N ARG A 121 -5.93 -11.50 -8.53
CA ARG A 121 -5.44 -10.31 -7.83
C ARG A 121 -6.32 -10.10 -6.60
N ALA A 122 -5.68 -9.83 -5.45
CA ALA A 122 -6.41 -9.51 -4.24
C ALA A 122 -7.21 -8.22 -4.47
N GLN A 123 -8.53 -8.28 -4.32
CA GLN A 123 -9.37 -7.11 -4.54
C GLN A 123 -9.44 -6.30 -3.24
N LEU A 124 -9.06 -5.03 -3.31
CA LEU A 124 -9.23 -4.10 -2.19
C LEU A 124 -10.73 -3.78 -2.02
N ARG A 125 -11.26 -3.98 -0.81
CA ARG A 125 -12.61 -3.60 -0.39
C ARG A 125 -12.51 -2.55 0.69
N GLY A 126 -13.50 -1.66 0.78
CA GLY A 126 -13.51 -0.66 1.84
C GLY A 126 -14.89 -0.25 2.32
N LEU A 127 -14.90 0.40 3.48
CA LEU A 127 -16.06 1.04 4.10
C LEU A 127 -15.63 2.42 4.57
N ALA A 128 -16.29 3.46 4.07
CA ALA A 128 -16.13 4.82 4.52
C ALA A 128 -17.27 5.21 5.46
N VAL A 129 -16.92 5.87 6.55
CA VAL A 129 -17.85 6.47 7.51
C VAL A 129 -17.56 7.97 7.54
N SER A 130 -18.57 8.78 7.25
CA SER A 130 -18.45 10.24 7.21
C SER A 130 -19.33 10.90 8.27
N LEU A 131 -18.76 11.84 9.01
CA LEU A 131 -19.46 12.76 9.90
C LEU A 131 -19.33 14.17 9.33
N VAL A 132 -20.43 14.69 8.79
CA VAL A 132 -20.49 16.01 8.16
C VAL A 132 -20.99 17.01 9.19
N TYR A 133 -20.09 17.86 9.67
CA TYR A 133 -20.41 19.01 10.49
C TYR A 133 -20.60 20.24 9.61
N GLU A 134 -20.96 21.37 10.20
CA GLU A 134 -21.20 22.60 9.45
C GLU A 134 -19.90 23.20 8.89
N LYS A 135 -18.81 23.06 9.62
CA LYS A 135 -17.51 23.67 9.29
C LYS A 135 -16.46 22.67 8.80
N ASP A 136 -16.63 21.38 9.06
CA ASP A 136 -15.66 20.35 8.67
C ASP A 136 -16.34 18.98 8.46
N THR A 137 -15.61 18.03 7.87
CA THR A 137 -16.05 16.65 7.71
C THR A 137 -14.99 15.69 8.24
N PHE A 138 -15.37 14.91 9.25
CA PHE A 138 -14.55 13.80 9.72
C PHE A 138 -14.86 12.54 8.92
N ARG A 139 -13.82 11.75 8.66
CA ARG A 139 -13.92 10.52 7.87
C ARG A 139 -13.12 9.39 8.50
N PHE A 140 -13.66 8.19 8.42
CA PHE A 140 -13.01 6.95 8.81
C PHE A 140 -13.11 5.99 7.64
N VAL A 141 -12.00 5.45 7.18
CA VAL A 141 -12.01 4.48 6.08
C VAL A 141 -11.37 3.19 6.53
N ILE A 142 -12.13 2.09 6.50
CA ILE A 142 -11.63 0.74 6.76
C ILE A 142 -11.38 0.07 5.42
N TYR A 143 -10.16 -0.42 5.20
CA TYR A 143 -9.83 -1.25 4.05
C TYR A 143 -9.47 -2.66 4.45
N THR A 144 -9.97 -3.63 3.68
CA THR A 144 -9.64 -5.05 3.78
C THR A 144 -9.37 -5.64 2.40
N SER A 145 -8.72 -6.79 2.34
CA SER A 145 -8.52 -7.53 1.09
C SER A 145 -9.57 -8.63 0.96
N ALA A 146 -10.21 -8.73 -0.20
CA ALA A 146 -11.07 -9.86 -0.52
C ALA A 146 -10.25 -11.17 -0.52
N PRO A 147 -10.78 -12.25 0.08
CA PRO A 147 -10.15 -13.55 -0.04
C PRO A 147 -10.07 -13.95 -1.51
N ARG A 148 -8.89 -14.39 -1.95
CA ARG A 148 -8.71 -14.98 -3.28
C ARG A 148 -9.71 -16.12 -3.44
N SER A 149 -10.63 -15.97 -4.39
CA SER A 149 -11.53 -17.04 -4.78
C SER A 149 -10.68 -18.08 -5.51
N ASP A 150 -10.22 -19.10 -4.80
CA ASP A 150 -9.47 -20.24 -5.35
C ASP A 150 -10.38 -21.13 -6.23
N ARG A 151 -11.04 -20.53 -7.23
CA ARG A 151 -11.92 -21.24 -8.17
C ARG A 151 -11.14 -22.00 -9.26
N SER A 152 -9.82 -21.91 -9.31
CA SER A 152 -8.95 -22.52 -10.33
C SER A 152 -8.24 -23.82 -9.89
N MET A 153 -8.88 -24.65 -9.04
CA MET A 153 -8.42 -26.04 -8.80
C MET A 153 -9.36 -27.10 -9.39
N LYS A 154 -10.11 -26.77 -10.45
CA LYS A 154 -10.83 -27.76 -11.26
C LYS A 154 -9.93 -28.30 -12.37
N ARG A 155 -9.00 -29.20 -12.02
CA ARG A 155 -8.59 -30.37 -12.84
C ARG A 155 -7.49 -31.14 -12.14
N LYS A 156 -7.87 -31.96 -11.17
CA LYS A 156 -7.24 -33.27 -10.91
C LYS A 156 -8.26 -34.18 -10.23
N ARG A 157 -9.03 -34.89 -11.08
CA ARG A 157 -9.54 -36.25 -10.79
C ARG A 157 -8.35 -37.07 -10.25
N THR A 158 -8.41 -37.91 -9.23
CA THR A 158 -9.47 -38.77 -8.68
C THR A 158 -8.92 -39.36 -7.36
N ALA A 159 -9.76 -39.52 -6.34
CA ALA A 159 -9.80 -40.63 -5.38
C ALA A 159 -10.26 -40.12 -4.00
N ALA A 160 -11.28 -40.79 -3.50
CA ALA A 160 -12.02 -40.47 -2.31
C ALA A 160 -11.16 -40.50 -1.04
N THR A 161 -11.28 -39.46 -0.22
CA THR A 161 -11.29 -39.61 1.23
C THR A 161 -12.36 -38.68 1.79
N ARG A 162 -13.39 -39.31 2.33
CA ARG A 162 -14.54 -38.71 2.98
C ARG A 162 -14.11 -38.20 4.35
N TYR A 163 -13.41 -37.08 4.39
CA TYR A 163 -13.33 -36.24 5.58
C TYR A 163 -14.13 -34.97 5.30
N GLN A 164 -15.25 -34.83 6.02
CA GLN A 164 -15.95 -33.56 6.16
C GLN A 164 -14.98 -32.56 6.80
N ARG A 165 -14.22 -31.87 5.95
CA ARG A 165 -13.54 -30.64 6.32
C ARG A 165 -14.61 -29.57 6.29
N THR A 166 -15.07 -29.14 7.45
CA THR A 166 -15.87 -27.92 7.63
C THR A 166 -15.12 -26.77 6.95
N ALA A 167 -15.52 -26.45 5.72
CA ALA A 167 -14.95 -25.40 4.89
C ALA A 167 -15.41 -24.00 5.35
N ALA A 168 -15.22 -23.74 6.63
CA ALA A 168 -15.31 -22.46 7.30
C ALA A 168 -14.13 -22.35 8.27
N GLU A 169 -12.92 -22.74 7.81
CA GLU A 169 -11.71 -22.10 8.33
C GLU A 169 -11.83 -20.64 7.90
N SER A 170 -12.49 -19.83 8.74
CA SER A 170 -12.57 -18.39 8.60
C SER A 170 -11.14 -17.90 8.54
N ARG A 171 -10.63 -17.62 7.34
CA ARG A 171 -9.41 -16.81 7.23
C ARG A 171 -9.74 -15.52 7.96
N GLU A 172 -9.08 -15.32 9.10
CA GLU A 172 -9.19 -14.10 9.86
C GLU A 172 -8.79 -12.97 8.90
N GLU A 173 -9.78 -12.17 8.49
CA GLU A 173 -9.53 -11.03 7.63
C GLU A 173 -8.86 -9.96 8.49
N SER A 174 -7.81 -9.36 7.96
CA SER A 174 -7.16 -8.21 8.58
C SER A 174 -7.53 -6.95 7.82
N ALA A 175 -7.62 -5.84 8.53
CA ALA A 175 -7.96 -4.55 7.94
C ALA A 175 -7.04 -3.45 8.45
N ILE A 176 -7.03 -2.34 7.72
CA ILE A 176 -6.45 -1.08 8.17
C ILE A 176 -7.55 -0.03 8.28
N LEU A 177 -7.41 0.87 9.26
CA LEU A 177 -8.28 2.03 9.47
C LEU A 177 -7.49 3.31 9.25
N LEU A 178 -8.00 4.18 8.38
CA LEU A 178 -7.47 5.50 8.07
C LEU A 178 -8.44 6.57 8.57
N PRO A 179 -8.18 7.20 9.74
CA PRO A 179 -9.03 8.24 10.28
C PRO A 179 -8.52 9.64 9.90
N LYS A 180 -9.38 10.43 9.26
CA LYS A 180 -9.26 11.88 9.14
C LYS A 180 -10.26 12.52 10.10
N SER A 181 -9.89 12.64 11.37
CA SER A 181 -10.79 13.09 12.44
C SER A 181 -10.03 13.64 13.63
N SER A 182 -10.74 14.24 14.59
CA SER A 182 -10.18 14.59 15.89
C SER A 182 -9.92 13.33 16.75
N PRO A 183 -9.01 13.39 17.74
CA PRO A 183 -8.79 12.27 18.66
C PRO A 183 -10.06 11.81 19.40
N ALA A 184 -10.96 12.74 19.76
CA ALA A 184 -12.23 12.43 20.42
C ALA A 184 -13.21 11.69 19.49
N ALA A 185 -13.31 12.11 18.22
CA ALA A 185 -14.14 11.43 17.23
C ALA A 185 -13.59 10.04 16.92
N LEU A 186 -12.26 9.89 16.80
CA LEU A 186 -11.62 8.59 16.65
C LEU A 186 -11.91 7.66 17.83
N LYS A 187 -11.75 8.14 19.08
CA LYS A 187 -12.09 7.37 20.26
C LYS A 187 -13.54 6.88 20.23
N SER A 188 -14.47 7.78 19.95
CA SER A 188 -15.90 7.46 19.85
C SER A 188 -16.19 6.42 18.77
N PHE A 189 -15.53 6.53 17.61
CA PHE A 189 -15.64 5.55 16.54
C PHE A 189 -15.07 4.18 16.94
N THR A 190 -13.90 4.14 17.58
CA THR A 190 -13.30 2.88 18.04
C THR A 190 -14.12 2.22 19.15
N ASP A 191 -14.71 2.99 20.06
CA ASP A 191 -15.60 2.47 21.11
C ASP A 191 -16.89 1.91 20.49
N TYR A 192 -17.47 2.60 19.51
CA TYR A 192 -18.61 2.07 18.75
C TYR A 192 -18.27 0.77 18.01
N LEU A 193 -17.10 0.68 17.36
CA LEU A 193 -16.66 -0.56 16.71
C LEU A 193 -16.48 -1.71 17.71
N ARG A 194 -15.99 -1.42 18.91
CA ARG A 194 -15.88 -2.39 20.00
C ARG A 194 -17.26 -2.87 20.45
N ASP A 195 -18.20 -1.95 20.69
CA ASP A 195 -19.51 -2.27 21.25
C ASP A 195 -20.47 -2.92 20.22
N ALA A 196 -20.42 -2.51 18.96
CA ALA A 196 -21.35 -2.95 17.93
C ALA A 196 -20.87 -4.15 17.12
N PHE A 197 -19.55 -4.36 17.03
CA PHE A 197 -18.95 -5.41 16.19
C PHE A 197 -17.96 -6.30 16.93
N ASP A 198 -17.75 -6.11 18.24
CA ASP A 198 -16.77 -6.85 19.04
C ASP A 198 -15.32 -6.71 18.51
N VAL A 199 -14.96 -5.53 17.96
CA VAL A 199 -13.58 -5.26 17.56
C VAL A 199 -12.71 -5.09 18.81
N THR A 200 -11.88 -6.09 19.12
CA THR A 200 -11.09 -6.14 20.36
C THR A 200 -9.78 -5.37 20.31
N ALA A 201 -9.16 -5.23 19.12
CA ALA A 201 -7.84 -4.63 18.96
C ALA A 201 -7.80 -3.64 17.80
N ILE A 202 -7.51 -2.37 18.11
CA ILE A 202 -7.18 -1.32 17.16
C ILE A 202 -5.96 -0.59 17.71
N TYR A 203 -4.84 -0.60 16.97
CA TYR A 203 -3.60 0.04 17.42
C TYR A 203 -2.87 0.76 16.28
N PRO A 204 -2.04 1.78 16.56
CA PRO A 204 -1.22 2.43 15.55
C PRO A 204 -0.30 1.44 14.86
N LEU A 205 -0.28 1.47 13.52
CA LEU A 205 0.60 0.62 12.72
C LEU A 205 1.97 1.28 12.58
N GLU A 206 2.99 0.68 13.19
CA GLU A 206 4.38 1.08 12.97
C GLU A 206 4.89 0.49 11.65
N LEU A 207 5.29 1.33 10.70
CA LEU A 207 5.73 0.87 9.39
C LEU A 207 7.25 0.63 9.40
N PRO A 208 7.72 -0.61 9.20
CA PRO A 208 9.15 -0.87 9.15
C PRO A 208 9.75 -0.32 7.85
N SER A 209 11.02 0.06 7.90
CA SER A 209 11.73 0.57 6.71
C SER A 209 11.71 -0.42 5.55
N SER A 210 11.72 -1.73 5.82
CA SER A 210 11.59 -2.79 4.81
C SER A 210 10.32 -2.67 3.97
N LEU A 211 9.18 -2.51 4.65
CA LEU A 211 7.88 -2.35 4.01
C LEU A 211 7.85 -1.06 3.19
N MET A 212 8.25 0.06 3.79
CA MET A 212 8.31 1.35 3.09
C MET A 212 9.17 1.30 1.82
N GLN A 213 10.32 0.63 1.87
CA GLN A 213 11.20 0.43 0.71
C GLN A 213 10.54 -0.42 -0.38
N SER A 214 10.02 -1.59 0.00
CA SER A 214 9.35 -2.51 -0.94
C SER A 214 8.15 -1.85 -1.63
N THR A 215 7.35 -1.10 -0.86
CA THR A 215 6.18 -0.41 -1.40
C THR A 215 6.55 0.75 -2.32
N LEU A 216 7.65 1.47 -2.05
CA LEU A 216 8.15 2.48 -2.98
C LEU A 216 8.60 1.86 -4.31
N GLU A 217 9.39 0.79 -4.28
CA GLU A 217 9.84 0.07 -5.48
C GLU A 217 8.66 -0.43 -6.31
N GLN A 218 7.69 -1.07 -5.66
CA GLN A 218 6.49 -1.56 -6.30
C GLN A 218 5.68 -0.41 -6.91
N TYR A 219 5.51 0.69 -6.17
CA TYR A 219 4.75 1.85 -6.64
C TYR A 219 5.36 2.48 -7.90
N LEU A 220 6.69 2.66 -7.90
CA LEU A 220 7.41 3.21 -9.06
C LEU A 220 7.34 2.26 -10.26
N GLU A 221 7.50 0.96 -10.05
CA GLU A 221 7.40 -0.06 -11.10
C GLU A 221 5.99 -0.12 -11.70
N THR A 222 4.94 -0.05 -10.88
CA THR A 222 3.54 -0.07 -11.34
C THR A 222 3.25 1.14 -12.23
N ILE A 223 3.65 2.35 -11.83
CA ILE A 223 3.50 3.55 -12.67
C ILE A 223 4.33 3.43 -13.95
N ARG A 224 5.57 2.97 -13.86
CA ARG A 224 6.47 2.79 -15.02
C ARG A 224 5.86 1.84 -16.05
N ALA A 225 5.42 0.67 -15.59
CA ALA A 225 4.85 -0.37 -16.44
C ALA A 225 3.58 0.12 -17.13
N SER A 226 2.66 0.75 -16.39
CA SER A 226 1.42 1.28 -16.97
C SER A 226 1.67 2.42 -17.97
N LEU A 227 2.62 3.31 -17.70
CA LEU A 227 2.96 4.36 -18.66
C LEU A 227 3.67 3.80 -19.90
N PHE A 228 4.48 2.75 -19.75
CA PHE A 228 5.14 2.07 -20.86
C PHE A 228 4.15 1.32 -21.75
N GLU A 229 3.20 0.59 -21.15
CA GLU A 229 2.09 -0.04 -21.86
C GLU A 229 1.22 1.01 -22.57
N ALA A 230 0.93 2.13 -21.90
CA ALA A 230 0.20 3.23 -22.50
C ALA A 230 0.95 3.81 -23.70
N ALA A 231 2.26 4.00 -23.62
CA ALA A 231 3.11 4.52 -24.69
C ALA A 231 3.28 3.59 -25.91
N GLY A 232 2.55 2.47 -25.96
CA GLY A 232 2.47 1.62 -27.15
C GLY A 232 3.36 0.39 -27.15
N GLY A 233 4.05 0.07 -26.03
CA GLY A 233 4.58 -1.25 -25.62
C GLY A 233 5.40 -2.11 -26.59
N GLY A 234 5.53 -1.75 -27.86
CA GLY A 234 6.01 -2.58 -28.94
C GLY A 234 7.26 -1.98 -29.56
N SER A 235 8.41 -2.59 -29.24
CA SER A 235 9.66 -2.76 -30.01
C SER A 235 10.25 -1.61 -30.84
N SER A 236 9.68 -0.41 -30.84
CA SER A 236 10.27 0.78 -31.47
C SER A 236 10.76 1.69 -30.35
N SER A 237 12.05 1.58 -30.07
CA SER A 237 12.83 2.50 -29.26
C SER A 237 12.92 3.88 -29.91
N SER A 238 11.78 4.48 -30.26
CA SER A 238 11.73 5.85 -30.73
C SER A 238 12.09 6.75 -29.55
N SER A 239 13.03 7.65 -29.77
CA SER A 239 13.46 8.64 -28.79
C SER A 239 12.28 9.45 -28.24
N SER A 240 11.23 9.62 -29.04
CA SER A 240 9.97 10.30 -28.67
C SER A 240 9.16 9.55 -27.62
N ALA A 241 8.96 8.23 -27.75
CA ALA A 241 8.20 7.45 -26.76
C ALA A 241 8.91 7.44 -25.39
N GLN A 242 10.24 7.36 -25.40
CA GLN A 242 11.05 7.44 -24.19
C GLN A 242 11.01 8.83 -23.54
N ALA A 243 11.00 9.90 -24.34
CA ALA A 243 10.87 11.26 -23.82
C ALA A 243 9.49 11.51 -23.21
N LEU A 244 8.43 11.00 -23.85
CA LEU A 244 7.06 11.09 -23.34
C LEU A 244 6.88 10.29 -22.03
N LEU A 245 7.45 9.09 -21.94
CA LEU A 245 7.50 8.33 -20.69
C LEU A 245 8.19 9.13 -19.57
N GLN A 246 9.32 9.75 -19.88
CA GLN A 246 10.06 10.58 -18.92
C GLN A 246 9.26 11.78 -18.45
N GLN A 247 8.60 12.48 -19.37
CA GLN A 247 7.76 13.62 -19.07
C GLN A 247 6.58 13.21 -18.18
N ASN A 248 5.80 12.20 -18.62
CA ASN A 248 4.60 11.75 -17.92
C ASN A 248 4.92 11.25 -16.50
N PHE A 249 5.97 10.44 -16.36
CA PHE A 249 6.38 9.98 -15.05
C PHE A 249 6.84 11.16 -14.18
N SER A 250 7.64 12.09 -14.73
CA SER A 250 8.06 13.27 -13.99
C SER A 250 6.88 14.13 -13.53
N THR A 251 5.81 14.24 -14.32
CA THR A 251 4.59 14.96 -13.93
C THR A 251 3.88 14.28 -12.75
N ILE A 252 3.87 12.94 -12.71
CA ILE A 252 3.14 12.15 -11.70
C ILE A 252 3.93 12.03 -10.38
N ILE A 253 5.23 11.72 -10.45
CA ILE A 253 6.06 11.45 -9.27
C ILE A 253 6.84 12.68 -8.80
N GLY A 254 7.24 13.57 -9.71
CA GLY A 254 7.97 14.79 -9.40
C GLY A 254 9.36 14.56 -8.81
N LYS A 255 9.47 14.57 -7.48
CA LYS A 255 10.72 14.27 -6.76
C LYS A 255 10.46 13.25 -5.66
N ILE A 256 11.42 12.39 -5.40
CA ILE A 256 11.37 11.42 -4.31
C ILE A 256 12.20 11.97 -3.16
N GLU A 257 11.59 12.18 -2.01
CA GLU A 257 12.23 12.62 -0.78
C GLU A 257 12.25 11.49 0.23
N LEU A 258 13.44 11.05 0.62
CA LEU A 258 13.67 10.06 1.67
C LEU A 258 14.16 10.78 2.92
N THR A 259 13.51 10.51 4.05
CA THR A 259 14.02 10.91 5.37
C THR A 259 14.53 9.67 6.09
N ILE A 260 15.80 9.73 6.48
CA ILE A 260 16.49 8.67 7.22
C ILE A 260 16.73 9.19 8.63
N ALA A 261 16.18 8.49 9.62
CA ALA A 261 16.43 8.77 11.02
C ALA A 261 17.67 8.00 11.49
N PHE A 262 18.44 8.62 12.38
CA PHE A 262 19.59 8.00 13.03
C PHE A 262 19.23 7.60 14.47
N SER A 263 19.62 6.39 14.89
CA SER A 263 19.62 6.04 16.31
C SER A 263 20.71 6.80 17.07
N GLN A 264 20.52 7.05 18.37
CA GLN A 264 21.43 7.84 19.22
C GLN A 264 22.86 7.25 19.30
N PRO A 265 23.92 8.09 19.30
CA PRO A 265 24.07 9.30 18.51
C PRO A 265 25.30 9.18 17.57
N VAL A 266 25.07 9.25 16.26
CA VAL A 266 26.14 9.53 15.29
C VAL A 266 26.80 10.88 15.60
N SER A 267 26.00 11.86 16.08
CA SER A 267 26.45 13.06 16.78
C SER A 267 25.30 13.63 17.61
N LYS A 268 25.57 14.48 18.61
CA LYS A 268 24.52 15.15 19.41
C LYS A 268 23.57 16.04 18.58
N GLY A 269 23.97 16.39 17.35
CA GLY A 269 23.22 17.29 16.47
C GLY A 269 22.51 16.63 15.27
N LEU A 270 22.94 15.43 14.85
CA LEU A 270 22.42 14.80 13.63
C LEU A 270 21.31 13.80 13.94
N LYS A 271 20.05 14.25 13.81
CA LYS A 271 18.85 13.42 14.07
C LYS A 271 18.32 12.72 12.82
N SER A 272 18.43 13.36 11.66
CA SER A 272 17.94 12.84 10.39
C SER A 272 18.72 13.36 9.20
N MET A 273 18.70 12.60 8.11
CA MET A 273 19.20 12.99 6.80
C MET A 273 18.04 13.00 5.80
N HIS A 274 18.04 13.99 4.92
CA HIS A 274 17.07 14.10 3.83
C HIS A 274 17.78 13.91 2.50
N ALA A 275 17.36 12.93 1.72
CA ALA A 275 17.82 12.71 0.36
C ALA A 275 16.68 13.05 -0.61
N ALA A 276 16.90 14.04 -1.49
CA ALA A 276 15.96 14.43 -2.52
C ALA A 276 16.48 13.97 -3.89
N ILE A 277 15.71 13.13 -4.56
CA ILE A 277 16.03 12.56 -5.88
C ILE A 277 15.04 13.11 -6.91
N PRO A 278 15.49 13.87 -7.92
CA PRO A 278 14.61 14.36 -8.97
C PRO A 278 14.12 13.20 -9.87
N ALA A 279 12.92 13.34 -10.45
CA ALA A 279 12.35 12.25 -11.23
C ALA A 279 13.20 11.80 -12.43
N THR A 280 13.91 12.75 -13.03
CA THR A 280 14.79 12.50 -14.17
C THR A 280 15.94 11.54 -13.83
N ALA A 281 16.41 11.51 -12.56
CA ALA A 281 17.52 10.68 -12.13
C ALA A 281 17.13 9.19 -11.99
N TYR A 282 15.94 8.89 -11.45
CA TYR A 282 15.59 7.49 -11.19
C TYR A 282 15.20 6.71 -12.46
N LEU A 283 14.64 7.37 -13.50
CA LEU A 283 14.36 6.67 -14.76
C LEU A 283 15.64 6.18 -15.43
N ALA A 284 16.76 6.89 -15.24
CA ALA A 284 18.05 6.43 -15.71
C ALA A 284 18.50 5.14 -14.99
N TRP A 285 18.09 4.91 -13.74
CA TRP A 285 18.40 3.69 -12.99
C TRP A 285 17.58 2.48 -13.44
N TYR A 286 16.37 2.69 -13.96
CA TYR A 286 15.60 1.63 -14.63
C TYR A 286 16.05 1.34 -16.07
N LYS A 287 16.93 2.16 -16.66
CA LYS A 287 17.49 1.96 -18.01
C LYS A 287 18.62 0.91 -18.08
N SER A 288 18.78 0.03 -17.07
CA SER A 288 19.77 -1.04 -17.14
C SER A 288 19.22 -2.33 -16.53
N PRO A 289 18.93 -3.35 -17.36
CA PRO A 289 19.94 -4.40 -17.54
C PRO A 289 20.05 -4.99 -18.97
N ALA A 290 19.38 -4.43 -19.99
CA ALA A 290 19.33 -5.07 -21.31
C ALA A 290 20.58 -4.85 -22.20
N GLU A 291 21.40 -3.83 -21.95
CA GLU A 291 22.45 -3.42 -22.91
C GLU A 291 23.90 -3.75 -22.51
N LYS A 292 24.17 -4.32 -21.32
CA LYS A 292 25.56 -4.53 -20.86
C LYS A 292 26.02 -5.97 -20.64
N THR A 293 25.18 -6.98 -20.88
CA THR A 293 25.57 -8.40 -20.72
C THR A 293 25.14 -9.29 -21.88
N SER A 294 25.27 -8.82 -23.12
CA SER A 294 25.27 -9.68 -24.31
C SER A 294 26.68 -10.17 -24.70
N SER A 295 27.61 -10.21 -23.73
CA SER A 295 28.90 -10.89 -23.88
C SER A 295 29.13 -11.83 -22.69
N ARG A 296 29.16 -13.13 -23.00
CA ARG A 296 29.43 -14.29 -22.11
C ARG A 296 28.30 -14.75 -21.16
N GLY A 297 27.33 -15.45 -21.74
CA GLY A 297 27.08 -16.87 -21.42
C GLY A 297 26.98 -17.33 -19.97
N ASP A 298 26.23 -16.64 -19.10
CA ASP A 298 25.86 -17.20 -17.79
C ASP A 298 24.32 -17.29 -17.66
N ASN A 299 23.79 -18.49 -17.88
CA ASN A 299 22.37 -18.83 -17.82
C ASN A 299 21.85 -18.94 -16.36
N ARG A 300 22.15 -17.95 -15.51
CA ARG A 300 21.52 -17.86 -14.18
C ARG A 300 20.17 -17.15 -14.29
N ARG A 301 19.14 -17.97 -14.50
CA ARG A 301 17.72 -17.62 -14.32
C ARG A 301 17.51 -16.84 -13.03
N GLY A 302 16.96 -15.64 -13.18
CA GLY A 302 16.63 -14.71 -12.11
C GLY A 302 17.05 -13.33 -12.55
N GLN A 303 16.28 -12.70 -13.44
CA GLN A 303 16.43 -11.28 -13.76
C GLN A 303 16.44 -10.49 -12.45
N ARG A 304 17.63 -10.12 -11.99
CA ARG A 304 17.78 -9.19 -10.87
C ARG A 304 17.27 -7.86 -11.39
N LYS A 305 16.01 -7.53 -11.10
CA LYS A 305 15.53 -6.16 -11.20
C LYS A 305 16.46 -5.31 -10.35
N THR A 306 17.20 -4.40 -10.97
CA THR A 306 18.01 -3.44 -10.23
C THR A 306 17.03 -2.54 -9.47
N ALA A 307 16.88 -2.79 -8.17
CA ALA A 307 16.04 -1.98 -7.30
C ALA A 307 16.55 -0.53 -7.31
N PHE A 308 15.63 0.42 -7.49
CA PHE A 308 15.91 1.87 -7.49
C PHE A 308 16.70 2.28 -6.24
N LEU A 309 16.27 1.83 -5.08
CA LEU A 309 16.90 2.04 -3.78
C LEU A 309 18.28 1.41 -3.73
N GLY A 310 18.46 0.18 -4.19
CA GLY A 310 19.78 -0.46 -4.24
C GLY A 310 20.79 0.37 -5.04
N SER A 311 20.35 0.93 -6.17
CA SER A 311 21.18 1.81 -7.01
C SER A 311 21.47 3.15 -6.32
N LEU A 312 20.47 3.73 -5.66
CA LEU A 312 20.60 4.96 -4.87
C LEU A 312 21.57 4.79 -3.69
N ALA A 313 21.48 3.68 -2.94
CA ALA A 313 22.42 3.35 -1.88
C ALA A 313 23.84 3.24 -2.41
N GLY A 314 24.05 2.52 -3.52
CA GLY A 314 25.36 2.39 -4.16
C GLY A 314 25.93 3.74 -4.57
N TRP A 315 25.11 4.60 -5.17
CA TRP A 315 25.51 5.95 -5.57
C TRP A 315 25.86 6.84 -4.38
N ILE A 316 25.02 6.88 -3.33
CA ILE A 316 25.29 7.65 -2.11
C ILE A 316 26.55 7.15 -1.42
N ARG A 317 26.74 5.83 -1.32
CA ARG A 317 27.96 5.24 -0.77
C ARG A 317 29.19 5.62 -1.59
N GLY A 318 29.12 5.58 -2.92
CA GLY A 318 30.22 5.97 -3.79
C GLY A 318 30.59 7.46 -3.67
N MET A 319 29.60 8.34 -3.48
CA MET A 319 29.82 9.79 -3.40
C MET A 319 30.21 10.28 -2.01
N SER A 320 29.69 9.67 -0.95
CA SER A 320 29.79 10.18 0.43
C SER A 320 30.37 9.20 1.43
N GLY A 321 30.54 7.93 1.06
CA GLY A 321 30.87 6.85 2.00
C GLY A 321 29.70 6.39 2.87
N LEU A 322 28.54 7.04 2.81
CA LEU A 322 27.38 6.70 3.65
C LEU A 322 26.68 5.43 3.16
N CYS A 323 26.54 4.46 4.06
CA CYS A 323 25.73 3.27 3.83
C CYS A 323 24.28 3.53 4.24
N LEU A 324 23.39 3.65 3.26
CA LEU A 324 21.95 3.76 3.55
C LEU A 324 21.40 2.44 4.08
N PRO A 325 20.38 2.47 4.97
CA PRO A 325 19.73 1.27 5.51
C PRO A 325 18.75 0.67 4.49
N ILE A 326 19.24 0.40 3.29
CA ILE A 326 18.47 -0.22 2.24
C ILE A 326 18.68 -1.72 2.36
N LEU A 327 17.59 -2.42 2.62
CA LEU A 327 17.62 -3.87 2.75
C LEU A 327 17.80 -4.44 1.35
N ASN A 328 19.05 -4.74 1.00
CA ASN A 328 19.31 -5.60 -0.14
C ASN A 328 18.82 -7.01 0.23
N GLU A 329 18.14 -7.72 -0.68
CA GLU A 329 17.69 -9.12 -0.51
C GLU A 329 18.85 -10.12 -0.27
N LYS A 330 20.06 -9.64 0.02
CA LYS A 330 21.32 -10.35 -0.04
C LYS A 330 22.18 -10.22 1.22
N GLU A 331 21.63 -9.76 2.33
CA GLU A 331 22.30 -9.82 3.62
C GLU A 331 21.73 -10.99 4.43
N PRO A 332 22.24 -12.23 4.26
CA PRO A 332 22.05 -13.23 5.29
C PRO A 332 22.74 -12.70 6.55
N LEU A 333 21.98 -12.52 7.62
CA LEU A 333 22.48 -12.38 8.98
C LEU A 333 23.15 -13.70 9.37
N ILE A 334 24.36 -13.93 8.88
CA ILE A 334 25.27 -14.95 9.37
C ILE A 334 26.60 -14.22 9.56
N PRO A 335 27.11 -14.10 10.80
CA PRO A 335 28.50 -13.74 10.96
C PRO A 335 29.30 -14.90 10.37
N GLU A 336 29.96 -14.66 9.23
CA GLU A 336 31.03 -15.54 8.78
C GLU A 336 32.09 -15.51 9.88
N SER A 337 32.10 -16.55 10.69
CA SER A 337 33.22 -16.90 11.54
C SER A 337 34.39 -17.18 10.60
N ASP A 338 35.36 -16.26 10.60
CA ASP A 338 36.71 -16.49 10.09
C ASP A 338 37.31 -17.70 10.82
N ASN A 339 37.06 -18.90 10.29
CA ASN A 339 37.90 -20.06 10.53
C ASN A 339 38.78 -20.23 9.29
N ASP A 340 39.77 -19.34 9.20
CA ASP A 340 40.95 -19.58 8.39
C ASP A 340 41.70 -20.80 8.96
N ARG A 341 41.86 -21.82 8.11
CA ARG A 341 43.08 -22.63 7.95
C ARG A 341 43.49 -23.55 9.11
N ASP A 342 43.04 -24.80 9.04
CA ASP A 342 43.83 -25.95 9.46
C ASP A 342 44.26 -26.72 8.21
N ASP A 343 45.53 -26.54 7.83
CA ASP A 343 46.35 -27.55 7.17
C ASP A 343 47.74 -26.95 6.97
N SER A 344 48.66 -27.21 7.90
CA SER A 344 50.02 -27.69 7.61
C SER A 344 50.90 -27.67 8.86
N ASP A 345 51.40 -28.85 9.19
CA ASP A 345 52.53 -29.13 10.05
C ASP A 345 53.68 -28.11 9.90
N ASN A 346 54.23 -27.63 11.01
CA ASN A 346 55.68 -27.61 11.21
C ASN A 346 56.08 -27.35 12.66
N ASN A 347 57.06 -28.12 13.05
CA ASN A 347 57.74 -28.20 14.33
C ASN A 347 58.63 -26.98 14.67
N ASP A 348 58.92 -26.91 15.96
CA ASP A 348 60.16 -26.49 16.65
C ASP A 348 60.57 -25.01 16.71
N ASP A 349 60.53 -24.55 17.97
CA ASP A 349 61.60 -23.91 18.74
C ASP A 349 62.03 -22.45 18.53
N ASP A 350 62.28 -21.87 19.72
CA ASP A 350 63.20 -20.80 20.07
C ASP A 350 62.77 -19.31 20.01
N ASP A 351 62.42 -18.83 21.21
CA ASP A 351 63.25 -17.97 22.05
C ASP A 351 62.92 -16.45 22.19
N ASN A 352 62.79 -16.09 23.47
CA ASN A 352 63.09 -14.83 24.16
C ASN A 352 62.40 -13.49 23.85
N SER A 353 61.59 -13.07 24.84
CA SER A 353 61.69 -11.81 25.65
C SER A 353 61.49 -10.46 24.93
N LEU A 354 60.90 -9.39 25.49
CA LEU A 354 60.38 -8.99 26.81
C LEU A 354 59.66 -7.62 26.58
N ASN A 355 58.79 -7.23 27.52
CA ASN A 355 58.12 -5.91 27.69
C ASN A 355 56.83 -5.70 26.86
N THR A 356 55.68 -5.27 27.39
CA THR A 356 55.42 -4.42 28.57
C THR A 356 53.92 -4.44 28.91
N THR A 357 53.61 -4.66 30.19
CA THR A 357 52.57 -4.00 31.01
C THR A 357 51.16 -3.73 30.45
N ASP A 358 50.19 -4.43 31.02
CA ASP A 358 48.92 -3.90 31.58
C ASP A 358 48.28 -2.69 30.90
N THR A 359 47.23 -2.96 30.12
CA THR A 359 46.18 -1.98 29.82
C THR A 359 44.82 -2.61 30.14
N PRO A 360 43.96 -1.93 30.91
CA PRO A 360 42.78 -2.52 31.53
C PRO A 360 41.70 -2.87 30.51
N SER A 361 40.91 -3.88 30.84
CA SER A 361 39.70 -4.27 30.11
C SER A 361 38.70 -3.11 30.07
N ASN A 362 38.81 -2.26 29.06
CA ASN A 362 37.72 -1.40 28.67
C ASN A 362 36.65 -2.31 28.05
N LYS A 363 35.62 -2.60 28.85
CA LYS A 363 34.27 -2.84 28.37
C LYS A 363 33.78 -1.54 27.72
N ASP A 364 34.40 -1.16 26.61
CA ASP A 364 33.84 -0.15 25.74
C ASP A 364 32.56 -0.73 25.18
N ALA A 365 31.50 0.06 25.37
CA ALA A 365 30.16 -0.20 24.92
C ALA A 365 30.18 -0.91 23.57
N GLN A 366 29.56 -2.10 23.50
CA GLN A 366 28.98 -2.56 22.25
C GLN A 366 28.00 -1.47 21.81
N LEU A 367 28.51 -0.51 21.05
CA LEU A 367 27.74 0.34 20.17
C LEU A 367 27.00 -0.63 19.26
N GLY A 368 25.77 -0.97 19.64
CA GLY A 368 24.88 -1.72 18.77
C GLY A 368 24.90 -1.07 17.38
N PRO A 369 24.87 -1.86 16.31
CA PRO A 369 25.04 -1.36 14.95
C PRO A 369 24.11 -0.15 14.75
N MET A 370 24.70 0.98 14.31
CA MET A 370 23.97 2.22 14.00
C MET A 370 22.73 1.88 13.18
N ALA A 371 21.56 1.93 13.79
CA ALA A 371 20.32 1.61 13.11
C ALA A 371 19.83 2.87 12.40
N MET A 372 20.40 3.14 11.23
CA MET A 372 19.74 4.03 10.28
C MET A 372 18.41 3.41 9.86
N LYS A 373 17.34 4.20 9.82
CA LYS A 373 16.01 3.71 9.39
C LYS A 373 15.36 4.75 8.50
N ILE A 374 14.73 4.30 7.41
CA ILE A 374 13.85 5.18 6.62
C ILE A 374 12.61 5.44 7.46
N SER A 375 12.36 6.71 7.78
CA SER A 375 11.25 7.16 8.63
C SER A 375 10.14 7.85 7.84
N ARG A 376 10.45 8.36 6.64
CA ARG A 376 9.48 8.98 5.74
C ARG A 376 9.90 8.89 4.28
N ILE A 377 8.93 8.64 3.41
CA ILE A 377 9.03 8.72 1.96
C ILE A 377 7.95 9.69 1.48
N SER A 378 8.31 10.65 0.63
CA SER A 378 7.40 11.65 0.09
C SER A 378 7.67 11.88 -1.40
N ASN A 379 6.62 11.96 -2.21
CA ASN A 379 6.67 12.35 -3.61
C ASN A 379 5.39 13.11 -4.00
N GLU A 380 5.19 13.48 -5.25
CA GLU A 380 3.99 14.22 -5.69
C GLU A 380 2.70 13.38 -5.68
N ALA A 381 2.79 12.05 -5.56
CA ALA A 381 1.64 11.16 -5.53
C ALA A 381 1.23 10.72 -4.12
N TYR A 382 2.17 10.54 -3.20
CA TYR A 382 1.88 10.16 -1.82
C TYR A 382 2.96 10.55 -0.82
N THR A 383 2.64 10.43 0.47
CA THR A 383 3.58 10.49 1.58
C THR A 383 3.28 9.35 2.54
N ILE A 384 4.29 8.58 2.90
CA ILE A 384 4.21 7.52 3.91
C ILE A 384 5.28 7.75 4.97
N SER A 385 4.92 7.62 6.24
CA SER A 385 5.82 7.81 7.38
C SER A 385 5.63 6.72 8.41
N ALA A 386 6.74 6.28 8.99
CA ALA A 386 6.79 5.24 10.02
C ALA A 386 5.86 5.53 11.21
N THR A 387 5.66 6.81 11.56
CA THR A 387 4.86 7.23 12.72
C THR A 387 3.71 8.16 12.37
N SER A 388 3.84 8.99 11.32
CA SER A 388 2.81 9.98 10.97
C SER A 388 1.71 9.42 10.06
N GLY A 389 1.92 8.26 9.45
CA GLY A 389 0.93 7.58 8.62
C GLY A 389 1.03 7.88 7.13
N LEU A 390 -0.11 7.91 6.44
CA LEU A 390 -0.24 7.89 4.98
C LEU A 390 -1.08 9.07 4.46
N LYS A 391 -0.62 9.68 3.37
CA LYS A 391 -1.31 10.71 2.59
C LYS A 391 -1.24 10.38 1.11
N PHE A 392 -2.37 10.33 0.43
CA PHE A 392 -2.42 10.34 -1.03
C PHE A 392 -2.60 11.77 -1.53
N LYS A 393 -2.04 12.12 -2.69
CA LYS A 393 -2.13 13.47 -3.27
C LYS A 393 -2.96 13.43 -4.54
N SER A 394 -4.02 14.23 -4.58
CA SER A 394 -4.96 14.29 -5.71
C SER A 394 -4.29 14.71 -7.02
N ARG A 395 -3.32 15.63 -6.92
CA ARG A 395 -2.58 16.18 -8.05
C ARG A 395 -2.01 15.11 -8.99
N ALA A 396 -1.46 14.02 -8.46
CA ALA A 396 -0.89 12.96 -9.29
C ALA A 396 -1.95 12.16 -10.05
N VAL A 397 -3.14 11.99 -9.47
CA VAL A 397 -4.28 11.33 -10.10
C VAL A 397 -4.75 12.18 -11.28
N HIS A 398 -4.98 13.48 -11.04
CA HIS A 398 -5.39 14.44 -12.08
C HIS A 398 -4.34 14.58 -13.17
N ALA A 399 -3.06 14.62 -12.82
CA ALA A 399 -1.97 14.66 -13.80
C ALA A 399 -2.01 13.47 -14.76
N PHE A 400 -2.41 12.28 -14.29
CA PHE A 400 -2.56 11.12 -15.16
C PHE A 400 -3.84 11.19 -16.00
N ASP A 401 -4.95 11.67 -15.43
CA ASP A 401 -6.20 11.87 -16.17
C ASP A 401 -5.98 12.86 -17.33
N ASP A 402 -5.26 13.96 -17.08
CA ASP A 402 -4.86 14.94 -18.12
C ASP A 402 -4.01 14.32 -19.23
N ILE A 403 -3.12 13.38 -18.91
CA ILE A 403 -2.29 12.66 -19.88
C ILE A 403 -3.14 11.77 -20.80
N ILE A 404 -4.18 11.12 -20.26
CA ILE A 404 -5.08 10.28 -21.07
C ILE A 404 -5.98 11.16 -21.94
N SER A 405 -6.58 12.20 -21.37
CA SER A 405 -7.48 13.10 -22.12
C SER A 405 -6.78 13.84 -23.26
N ALA A 406 -5.46 14.00 -23.22
CA ALA A 406 -4.68 14.62 -24.28
C ALA A 406 -4.46 13.75 -25.53
N ASP A 407 -4.77 12.44 -25.49
CA ASP A 407 -4.61 11.51 -26.62
C ASP A 407 -5.96 10.83 -26.96
N PRO A 408 -6.86 11.52 -27.69
CA PRO A 408 -8.22 11.04 -27.97
C PRO A 408 -8.27 9.80 -28.89
N ASP A 409 -7.15 9.46 -29.54
CA ASP A 409 -7.04 8.24 -30.36
C ASP A 409 -6.80 6.98 -29.49
N ARG A 410 -6.50 7.15 -28.20
CA ARG A 410 -6.47 6.06 -27.21
C ARG A 410 -7.87 5.91 -26.63
N GLY A 411 -8.65 4.98 -27.18
CA GLY A 411 -10.01 4.68 -26.69
C GLY A 411 -10.12 4.68 -25.15
N GLU A 412 -11.12 5.40 -24.65
CA GLU A 412 -11.43 5.58 -23.22
C GLU A 412 -11.83 4.27 -22.50
N GLU A 413 -12.09 3.21 -23.27
CA GLU A 413 -12.54 1.92 -22.73
C GLU A 413 -11.39 1.15 -22.07
N GLY A 414 -11.25 1.32 -20.75
CA GLY A 414 -10.72 0.27 -19.87
C GLY A 414 -9.33 0.49 -19.25
N LYS A 415 -8.67 1.64 -19.43
CA LYS A 415 -7.38 1.88 -18.76
C LYS A 415 -7.59 2.50 -17.38
N GLU A 416 -7.59 1.65 -16.35
CA GLU A 416 -7.57 2.08 -14.94
C GLU A 416 -6.44 3.09 -14.71
N ASN A 417 -6.74 4.21 -14.04
CA ASN A 417 -5.74 5.22 -13.68
C ASN A 417 -4.58 4.57 -12.90
N CYS A 418 -3.36 4.65 -13.45
CA CYS A 418 -2.23 3.90 -12.90
C CYS A 418 -1.82 4.34 -11.50
N VAL A 419 -2.08 5.61 -11.15
CA VAL A 419 -1.87 6.15 -9.80
C VAL A 419 -2.90 5.56 -8.84
N ARG A 420 -4.17 5.47 -9.25
CA ARG A 420 -5.21 4.80 -8.44
C ARG A 420 -4.86 3.32 -8.24
N ARG A 421 -4.38 2.63 -9.27
CA ARG A 421 -3.91 1.24 -9.18
C ARG A 421 -2.72 1.10 -8.23
N ALA A 422 -1.67 1.91 -8.39
CA ALA A 422 -0.50 1.89 -7.53
C ALA A 422 -0.84 2.18 -6.06
N ASN A 423 -1.77 3.10 -5.81
CA ASN A 423 -2.25 3.37 -4.46
C ASN A 423 -3.01 2.19 -3.85
N GLN A 424 -3.79 1.46 -4.64
CA GLN A 424 -4.48 0.25 -4.16
C GLN A 424 -3.48 -0.84 -3.81
N GLU A 425 -2.46 -1.04 -4.64
CA GLU A 425 -1.38 -2.01 -4.37
C GLU A 425 -0.63 -1.63 -3.07
N LEU A 426 -0.38 -0.34 -2.83
CA LEU A 426 0.17 0.14 -1.56
C LEU A 426 -0.73 -0.23 -0.37
N LEU A 427 -2.04 0.02 -0.46
CA LEU A 427 -2.99 -0.31 0.61
C LEU A 427 -3.06 -1.82 0.87
N LEU A 428 -3.04 -2.64 -0.18
CA LEU A 428 -3.02 -4.10 -0.07
C LEU A 428 -1.73 -4.58 0.62
N ALA A 429 -0.57 -4.00 0.29
CA ALA A 429 0.69 -4.34 0.94
C ALA A 429 0.68 -4.01 2.45
N LEU A 430 0.01 -2.92 2.86
CA LEU A 430 -0.20 -2.59 4.27
C LEU A 430 -1.10 -3.61 4.97
N ILE A 431 -2.20 -4.03 4.34
CA ILE A 431 -3.11 -5.05 4.88
C ILE A 431 -2.39 -6.41 5.02
N ASP A 432 -1.61 -6.80 4.02
CA ASP A 432 -0.82 -8.03 4.05
C ASP A 432 0.29 -7.98 5.11
N TYR A 433 0.83 -6.79 5.41
CA TYR A 433 1.74 -6.60 6.53
C TYR A 433 1.03 -6.82 7.87
N VAL A 434 -0.13 -6.18 8.09
CA VAL A 434 -0.94 -6.36 9.30
C VAL A 434 -1.29 -7.84 9.52
N ARG A 435 -1.70 -8.54 8.46
CA ARG A 435 -2.01 -9.98 8.54
C ARG A 435 -0.81 -10.80 8.99
N ARG A 436 0.39 -10.49 8.51
CA ARG A 436 1.62 -11.21 8.88
C ARG A 436 2.01 -10.95 10.33
N GLU A 437 1.90 -9.72 10.81
CA GLU A 437 2.16 -9.42 12.23
C GLU A 437 1.17 -10.12 13.15
N ALA A 438 -0.12 -10.17 12.76
CA ALA A 438 -1.16 -10.83 13.53
C ALA A 438 -0.94 -12.35 13.68
N GLY A 439 -0.26 -12.99 12.71
CA GLY A 439 0.06 -14.41 12.75
C GLY A 439 1.34 -14.76 13.52
N GLN A 440 2.11 -13.76 13.98
CA GLN A 440 3.37 -13.95 14.71
C GLN A 440 3.23 -13.77 16.24
N GLY A 441 2.10 -13.25 16.71
CA GLY A 441 1.75 -13.14 18.15
C GLY A 441 0.72 -14.19 18.54
#